data_AF-A0A1F2XUL8-F1
#
_entry.id   AF-A0A1F2XUL8-F1
#
_cell.length_a   1.000
_cell.length_b   1.000
_cell.length_c   1.000
_cell.angle_alpha   90.00
_cell.angle_beta   90.00
_cell.angle_gamma   90.00
#
_symmetry.space_group_name_H-M   'P 1'
#
loop_
_entity.id
_entity.type
_entity.pdbx_description
1 polymer ?
#
loop_
_entity_poly.entity_id
_entity_poly.type
_entity_poly.pdbx_seq_one_letter_code
_entity_poly.pdbx_strand_id
1 'polypeptide(L)' 'MKCEELLQDFLDRTLSDAEWAESERHLSGCEYCRRRYRFEETLRRYVKLSSVERMPPGLLAKLEELRGMDATA' A
#
# COMPACT_ATOMS: atom_id res chain seq x y z
N MET A 1 17.35 5.24 12.95
CA MET A 1 16.54 4.74 14.09
C MET A 1 15.56 3.74 13.49
N LYS A 2 15.59 2.47 13.90
CA LYS A 2 14.97 1.30 13.23
C LYS A 2 13.48 1.45 12.85
N CYS A 3 12.78 2.39 13.48
CA CYS A 3 11.34 2.60 13.28
C CYS A 3 10.97 3.18 11.91
N GLU A 4 11.82 3.95 11.23
CA GLU A 4 11.50 4.43 9.88
C GLU A 4 11.56 3.28 8.85
N GLU A 5 12.40 2.28 9.10
CA GLU A 5 12.52 1.07 8.28
C GLU A 5 11.31 0.15 8.49
N LEU A 6 10.86 -0.03 9.74
CA LEU A 6 9.72 -0.89 10.09
C LEU A 6 8.34 -0.25 9.84
N LEU A 7 8.26 1.07 9.68
CA LEU A 7 6.98 1.78 9.56
C LEU A 7 6.22 1.37 8.30
N GLN A 8 6.93 1.12 7.19
CA GLN A 8 6.28 0.69 5.94
C GLN A 8 5.68 -0.71 6.10
N ASP A 9 6.45 -1.67 6.63
CA ASP A 9 5.97 -3.02 6.90
C ASP A 9 4.81 -3.06 7.92
N PHE A 10 4.84 -2.17 8.92
CA PHE A 10 3.73 -1.98 9.85
C PHE A 10 2.46 -1.49 9.12
N LEU A 11 2.59 -0.51 8.23
CA LEU A 11 1.47 0.00 7.42
C LEU A 11 0.96 -1.02 6.40
N ASP A 12 1.85 -1.85 5.86
CA ASP A 12 1.55 -2.92 4.90
C ASP A 12 1.05 -4.21 5.56
N ARG A 13 1.11 -4.29 6.90
CA ARG A 13 0.73 -5.45 7.71
C ARG A 13 1.52 -6.71 7.35
N THR A 14 2.80 -6.54 7.06
CA THR A 14 3.73 -7.63 6.67
C THR A 14 4.62 -8.09 7.83
N LEU A 15 4.62 -7.37 8.95
CA LEU A 15 5.38 -7.72 10.15
C LEU A 15 4.90 -9.03 10.80
N SER A 16 5.82 -9.72 11.46
CA SER A 16 5.47 -10.78 12.40
C SER A 16 4.75 -10.23 13.64
N ASP A 17 4.06 -11.11 14.38
CA ASP A 17 3.36 -10.72 15.62
C ASP A 17 4.28 -10.05 16.65
N ALA A 18 5.53 -10.51 16.74
CA ALA A 18 6.53 -9.95 17.66
C ALA A 18 6.92 -8.51 17.27
N GLU A 19 7.17 -8.29 15.98
CA GLU A 19 7.53 -6.98 15.43
C GLU A 19 6.35 -6.01 15.46
N TRP A 20 5.13 -6.51 15.27
CA TRP A 20 3.91 -5.74 15.43
C TRP A 20 3.78 -5.19 16.86
N ALA A 21 3.91 -6.08 17.86
CA ALA A 21 3.83 -5.68 19.26
C ALA A 21 4.95 -4.71 19.69
N GLU A 22 6.16 -4.85 19.13
CA GLU A 22 7.25 -3.89 19.33
C GLU A 22 6.89 -2.51 18.73
N SER A 23 6.36 -2.51 17.51
CA SER A 23 5.98 -1.29 16.79
C SER A 23 4.84 -0.55 17.51
N GLU A 24 3.80 -1.25 17.96
CA GLU A 24 2.70 -0.65 18.74
C GLU A 24 3.22 -0.01 20.03
N ARG A 25 4.09 -0.73 20.76
CA ARG A 25 4.71 -0.21 21.98
C ARG A 25 5.50 1.06 21.71
N HIS A 26 6.30 1.08 20.65
CA HIS A 26 7.06 2.28 20.27
C HIS A 26 6.15 3.45 19.88
N LEU A 27 5.14 3.23 19.03
CA LEU A 27 4.21 4.26 18.59
C LEU A 27 3.39 4.86 19.75
N SER A 28 3.15 4.07 20.79
CA SER A 28 2.54 4.56 22.03
C SER A 28 3.43 5.54 22.80
N GLY A 29 4.75 5.35 22.79
CA GLY A 29 5.72 6.16 23.54
C GLY A 29 6.43 7.27 22.76
N CYS A 30 6.48 7.20 21.43
CA CYS A 30 7.28 8.10 20.60
C CYS A 30 6.41 9.05 19.76
N GLU A 31 6.37 10.32 20.13
CA GLU A 31 5.56 11.33 19.42
C GLU A 31 6.05 11.57 17.98
N TYR A 32 7.37 11.57 17.75
CA TYR A 32 7.96 11.76 16.42
C TYR A 32 7.49 10.68 15.45
N CYS A 33 7.64 9.40 15.83
CA CYS A 33 7.20 8.28 15.00
C CYS A 33 5.68 8.24 14.84
N ARG A 34 4.91 8.60 15.87
CA ARG A 34 3.44 8.67 15.80
C ARG A 34 2.96 9.71 14.78
N ARG A 35 3.61 10.88 14.72
CA ARG A 35 3.31 11.91 13.71
C ARG A 35 3.57 11.42 12.28
N ARG A 36 4.70 10.73 12.07
CA ARG A 36 5.03 10.14 10.77
C ARG A 36 4.06 9.04 10.35
N TYR A 37 3.69 8.15 11.27
CA TYR A 37 2.66 7.14 11.03
C TYR A 37 1.34 7.76 10.56
N ARG A 38 0.85 8.81 11.26
CA ARG A 38 -0.38 9.51 10.87
C ARG A 38 -0.29 10.18 9.51
N PHE A 39 0.86 10.78 9.20
CA PHE A 39 1.11 11.36 7.88
C PHE A 39 1.02 10.31 6.77
N GLU A 40 1.75 9.20 6.92
CA GLU A 40 1.76 8.10 5.94
C GLU A 40 0.38 7.44 5.78
N GLU A 41 -0.33 7.18 6.88
CA GLU A 41 -1.70 6.65 6.86
C GLU A 41 -2.64 7.57 6.06
N THR A 42 -2.54 8.88 6.29
CA THR A 42 -3.34 9.88 5.58
C THR A 42 -2.97 9.95 4.11
N LEU A 43 -1.68 9.92 3.79
CA LEU A 43 -1.16 9.93 2.43
C LEU A 43 -1.64 8.71 1.64
N ARG A 44 -1.53 7.50 2.20
CA ARG A 44 -2.00 6.25 1.59
C ARG A 44 -3.50 6.30 1.29
N ARG A 45 -4.29 6.85 2.21
CA ARG A 45 -5.73 7.08 1.96
C ARG A 45 -5.95 8.06 0.80
N TYR A 46 -5.20 9.16 0.77
CA TYR A 46 -5.31 10.16 -0.30
C TYR A 46 -4.94 9.57 -1.66
N VAL A 47 -3.79 8.90 -1.77
CA VAL A 47 -3.33 8.23 -2.98
C VAL A 47 -4.38 7.25 -3.48
N LYS A 48 -4.94 6.40 -2.63
CA LYS A 48 -5.99 5.45 -3.00
C LYS A 48 -7.24 6.11 -3.61
N LEU A 49 -7.59 7.31 -3.15
CA LEU A 49 -8.74 8.06 -3.66
C LEU A 49 -8.40 8.83 -4.95
N SER A 50 -7.16 9.29 -5.11
CA SER A 50 -6.72 10.03 -6.29
C SER A 50 -6.24 9.14 -7.43
N SER A 51 -5.79 7.92 -7.14
CA SER A 51 -5.23 6.98 -8.12
C SER A 51 -6.30 6.20 -8.88
N VAL A 52 -7.49 6.78 -9.05
CA VAL A 52 -8.55 6.18 -9.88
C VAL A 52 -8.28 6.56 -11.32
N GLU A 53 -7.36 5.84 -11.96
CA GLU A 53 -7.23 5.89 -13.40
C GLU A 53 -8.43 5.17 -14.02
N ARG A 54 -9.26 5.91 -14.77
CA ARG A 54 -10.33 5.27 -15.54
C ARG A 54 -9.71 4.39 -16.60
N MET A 55 -10.27 3.19 -16.78
CA MET A 55 -9.94 2.35 -17.92
C MET A 55 -10.06 3.18 -19.21
N PRO A 56 -8.98 3.31 -20.00
CA PRO A 56 -9.04 3.98 -21.28
C PRO A 56 -10.12 3.36 -22.18
N PRO A 57 -10.87 4.17 -22.95
CA PRO A 57 -11.86 3.65 -23.86
C PRO A 57 -11.20 2.65 -24.83
N GLY A 58 -11.82 1.49 -25.02
CA GLY A 58 -11.32 0.43 -25.90
C GLY A 58 -10.25 -0.49 -25.29
N LEU A 59 -9.75 -0.23 -24.07
CA LEU A 59 -8.75 -1.13 -23.45
C LEU A 59 -9.32 -2.54 -23.20
N LEU A 60 -10.58 -2.65 -22.75
CA LEU A 60 -11.22 -3.96 -22.56
C LEU A 60 -11.32 -4.75 -23.87
N ALA A 61 -11.75 -4.09 -24.96
CA ALA A 61 -11.84 -4.70 -26.28
C ALA A 61 -10.46 -5.17 -26.79
N LYS A 62 -9.40 -4.40 -26.53
CA LYS A 62 -8.04 -4.81 -26.89
C LYS A 62 -7.56 -6.01 -26.08
N LEU A 63 -7.90 -6.08 -24.79
CA LEU A 63 -7.60 -7.24 -23.94
C LEU A 63 -8.35 -8.49 -24.41
N GLU A 64 -9.59 -8.36 -24.85
CA GLU A 64 -10.38 -9.47 -25.43
C GLU A 64 -9.79 -9.96 -26.75
N GLU A 65 -9.41 -9.04 -27.65
CA GLU A 65 -8.72 -9.36 -28.91
C GLU A 65 -7.46 -10.19 -28.66
N LEU A 66 -6.59 -9.72 -27.76
CA LEU A 66 -5.33 -10.39 -27.44
C LEU A 66 -5.53 -11.78 -26.81
N ARG A 67 -6.51 -11.93 -25.91
CA ARG A 67 -6.86 -13.25 -25.34
C ARG A 67 -7.41 -14.21 -26.38
N GLY A 68 -8.11 -13.71 -27.39
CA GLY A 68 -8.60 -14.51 -28.51
C GLY A 68 -7.49 -15.01 -29.43
N MET A 69 -6.37 -14.28 -29.54
CA MET A 69 -5.22 -14.65 -30.37
C MET A 69 -4.46 -15.86 -29.79
N ASP A 70 -4.32 -15.96 -28.47
CA ASP A 70 -3.68 -17.09 -27.80
C ASP A 70 -4.47 -18.41 -27.89
N ALA A 71 -5.80 -18.34 -28.11
CA ALA A 71 -6.65 -19.52 -28.26
C ALA A 71 -6.57 -20.16 -29.66
N THR A 72 -5.86 -19.53 -30.60
CA THR A 72 -5.71 -19.97 -32.00
C THR A 72 -4.30 -20.41 -32.37
N ALA A 73 -3.39 -20.55 -31.40
CA ALA A 73 -2.02 -21.05 -31.57
C ALA A 73 -1.87 -22.50 -31.06
#